data_AF-A0AAP2S271-F1
#
_entry.id   AF-A0AAP2S271-F1
#
_cell.length_a   1.000
_cell.length_b   1.000
_cell.length_c   1.000
_cell.angle_alpha   90.00
_cell.angle_beta   90.00
_cell.angle_gamma   90.00
#
_symmetry.space_group_name_H-M   'P 1'
#
loop_
_entity.id
_entity.type
_entity.pdbx_description
1 polymer ?
#
loop_
_entity_poly.entity_id
_entity_poly.type
_entity_poly.pdbx_seq_one_letter_code
_entity_poly.pdbx_strand_id
1 'polypeptide(L)'
;MLNGLWLGFFVVAMVSALAQWLVGGNAGIFAAMVESIFAMAKLSVEVMVLLFGTLTLWLGFLRIAEKAGIVDWLAKALGPLFRRLMPEVPAG
;
A
#
# COMPACT_ATOMS: atom_id res chain seq x y z
N MET A 1 -15.59 -3.86 -15.41
CA MET A 1 -15.22 -5.12 -14.73
C MET A 1 -15.07 -4.92 -13.23
N LEU A 2 -14.33 -3.91 -12.76
CA LEU A 2 -14.18 -3.62 -11.32
C LEU A 2 -15.48 -3.16 -10.63
N ASN A 3 -16.27 -2.29 -11.27
CA ASN A 3 -17.54 -1.79 -10.69
C ASN A 3 -18.56 -2.91 -10.42
N GLY A 4 -18.61 -3.94 -11.25
CA GLY A 4 -19.52 -5.07 -11.04
C GLY A 4 -19.11 -5.96 -9.87
N LEU A 5 -17.80 -6.17 -9.67
CA LEU A 5 -17.26 -6.99 -8.59
C LEU A 5 -17.46 -6.32 -7.21
N TRP A 6 -17.23 -5.00 -7.13
CA TRP A 6 -17.52 -4.21 -5.94
C TRP A 6 -19.00 -4.24 -5.56
N LEU A 7 -19.88 -4.05 -6.54
CA LEU A 7 -21.32 -4.09 -6.32
C LEU A 7 -21.75 -5.49 -5.84
N GLY A 8 -21.16 -6.55 -6.39
CA GLY A 8 -21.36 -7.92 -5.93
C GLY A 8 -20.99 -8.13 -4.45
N PHE A 9 -19.84 -7.63 -4.01
CA PHE A 9 -19.44 -7.73 -2.59
C PHE A 9 -20.39 -7.00 -1.65
N PHE A 10 -20.85 -5.80 -2.03
CA PHE A 10 -21.84 -5.08 -1.23
C PHE A 10 -23.18 -5.81 -1.12
N VAL A 11 -23.66 -6.40 -2.22
CA VAL A 11 -24.91 -7.17 -2.22
C VAL A 11 -24.78 -8.41 -1.35
N VAL A 12 -23.68 -9.16 -1.46
CA VAL A 12 -23.44 -10.34 -0.62
C VAL A 12 -23.34 -9.95 0.86
N ALA A 13 -22.65 -8.86 1.20
CA ALA A 13 -22.56 -8.36 2.57
C ALA A 13 -23.94 -7.97 3.12
N MET A 14 -24.76 -7.28 2.33
CA MET A 14 -26.12 -6.89 2.71
C MET A 14 -27.03 -8.10 2.95
N VAL A 15 -27.01 -9.09 2.05
CA VAL A 15 -27.79 -10.32 2.20
C VAL A 15 -27.34 -11.11 3.43
N SER A 16 -26.02 -11.19 3.67
CA SER A 16 -25.46 -11.89 4.83
C SER A 16 -25.83 -11.23 6.15
N ALA A 17 -25.82 -9.89 6.20
CA ALA A 17 -26.23 -9.12 7.37
C ALA A 17 -27.73 -9.30 7.67
N LEU A 18 -28.58 -9.24 6.63
CA LEU A 18 -30.02 -9.47 6.76
C LEU A 18 -30.32 -10.91 7.20
N ALA A 19 -29.61 -11.90 6.66
CA ALA A 19 -29.77 -13.30 7.07
C ALA A 19 -29.37 -13.51 8.54
N GLN A 20 -28.25 -12.94 9.00
CA GLN A 20 -27.86 -13.04 10.41
C GLN A 20 -28.81 -12.29 11.36
N TRP A 21 -29.38 -11.17 10.91
CA TRP A 21 -30.33 -10.42 11.71
C TRP A 21 -31.68 -11.14 11.82
N LEU A 22 -32.24 -11.63 10.70
CA LEU A 22 -33.57 -12.25 10.64
C LEU A 22 -33.60 -13.71 11.09
N VAL A 23 -32.58 -14.51 10.74
CA VAL A 23 -32.53 -15.95 11.06
C VAL A 23 -31.73 -16.21 12.33
N GLY A 24 -30.68 -15.41 12.58
CA GLY A 24 -29.79 -15.56 13.73
C GLY A 24 -30.19 -14.75 14.96
N GLY A 25 -31.19 -13.85 14.87
CA GLY A 25 -31.62 -12.98 15.97
C GLY A 25 -30.55 -12.01 16.48
N ASN A 26 -29.42 -11.86 15.77
CA ASN A 26 -28.28 -11.09 16.22
C ASN A 26 -28.43 -9.62 15.78
N ALA A 27 -29.13 -8.83 16.61
CA ALA A 27 -29.25 -7.38 16.42
C ALA A 27 -27.90 -6.64 16.44
N GLY A 28 -26.85 -7.25 17.01
CA GLY A 28 -25.51 -6.69 17.08
C GLY A 28 -24.71 -6.77 15.79
N ILE A 29 -25.19 -7.47 14.76
CA ILE A 29 -24.41 -7.67 13.52
C ILE A 29 -24.09 -6.35 12.81
N PHE A 30 -25.03 -5.40 12.80
CA PHE A 30 -24.81 -4.09 12.20
C PHE A 30 -23.75 -3.28 12.97
N ALA A 31 -23.77 -3.34 14.31
CA ALA A 31 -22.75 -2.69 15.14
C ALA A 31 -21.37 -3.30 14.90
N ALA A 32 -21.27 -4.63 14.85
CA ALA A 32 -20.02 -5.33 14.56
C ALA A 32 -19.48 -5.01 13.14
N MET A 33 -20.37 -4.88 12.14
CA MET A 33 -19.97 -4.46 10.80
C MET A 33 -19.39 -3.05 10.81
N VAL A 34 -20.04 -2.08 11.46
CA VAL A 34 -19.53 -0.72 11.58
C VAL A 34 -18.18 -0.70 12.29
N GLU A 35 -18.05 -1.41 13.41
CA GLU A 35 -16.79 -1.54 14.14
C GLU A 35 -15.68 -2.12 13.26
N SER A 36 -15.98 -3.17 12.49
CA SER A 36 -15.00 -3.78 11.57
C SER A 36 -14.53 -2.81 10.49
N ILE A 37 -15.43 -1.98 9.94
CA ILE A 37 -15.09 -0.96 8.93
C ILE A 37 -14.14 0.07 9.55
N PHE A 38 -14.44 0.56 10.75
CA PHE A 38 -13.57 1.51 11.44
C PHE A 38 -12.23 0.89 11.84
N ALA A 39 -12.21 -0.37 12.29
CA ALA A 39 -10.98 -1.09 12.59
C ALA A 39 -10.08 -1.22 11.35
N MET A 40 -10.66 -1.57 10.20
CA MET A 40 -9.92 -1.67 8.94
C MET A 40 -9.46 -0.30 8.43
N ALA A 41 -10.25 0.75 8.62
CA ALA A 41 -9.83 2.12 8.32
C ALA A 41 -8.63 2.55 9.18
N LYS A 42 -8.67 2.26 10.49
CA LYS A 42 -7.56 2.54 11.40
C LYS A 42 -6.29 1.77 11.00
N LEU A 43 -6.42 0.48 10.72
CA LEU A 43 -5.32 -0.37 10.25
C LEU A 43 -4.69 0.21 8.98
N SER A 44 -5.53 0.61 8.02
CA SER A 44 -5.05 1.19 6.75
C SER A 44 -4.22 2.46 7.01
N VAL A 45 -4.68 3.35 7.89
CA VAL A 45 -3.95 4.56 8.27
C VAL A 45 -2.64 4.22 8.99
N GLU A 46 -2.66 3.27 9.93
CA GLU A 46 -1.47 2.83 10.66
C GLU A 46 -0.38 2.29 9.72
N VAL A 47 -0.77 1.43 8.78
CA VAL A 47 0.14 0.90 7.76
C VAL A 47 0.68 2.02 6.86
N MET A 48 -0.17 2.95 6.42
CA MET A 48 0.25 4.10 5.61
C MET A 48 1.26 4.98 6.34
N VAL A 49 1.03 5.29 7.63
CA VAL A 49 1.95 6.09 8.44
C VAL A 49 3.30 5.39 8.59
N LEU A 50 3.31 4.08 8.82
CA LEU A 50 4.54 3.29 8.90
C LEU A 50 5.32 3.34 7.58
N LEU A 51 4.64 3.15 6.46
CA LEU A 51 5.26 3.19 5.13
C LEU A 51 5.77 4.59 4.79
N PHE A 52 5.01 5.65 5.07
CA PHE A 52 5.46 7.02 4.87
C PHE A 52 6.67 7.37 5.73
N GLY A 53 6.66 6.99 7.02
CA GLY A 53 7.81 7.18 7.90
C GLY A 53 9.06 6.50 7.36
N THR A 54 8.93 5.24 6.93
CA THR A 54 10.04 4.47 6.37
C THR A 54 10.57 5.12 5.08
N LEU A 55 9.69 5.44 4.12
CA LEU A 55 10.09 6.03 2.84
C LEU A 55 10.71 7.42 3.00
N THR A 56 10.16 8.27 3.87
CA THR A 56 10.72 9.60 4.14
C THR A 56 12.09 9.53 4.80
N LEU A 57 12.32 8.56 5.69
CA LEU A 57 13.64 8.29 6.27
C LEU A 57 14.64 7.86 5.20
N TRP A 58 14.27 6.90 4.34
CA TRP A 58 15.13 6.46 3.23
C TRP A 58 15.47 7.59 2.26
N LEU A 59 14.47 8.38 1.86
CA LEU A 59 14.67 9.55 1.01
C LEU A 59 15.55 10.61 1.68
N GLY A 60 15.41 10.81 2.99
CA GLY A 60 16.29 11.68 3.77
C GLY A 60 17.75 11.22 3.72
N PHE A 61 18.00 9.94 3.95
CA PHE A 61 19.34 9.36 3.85
C PHE A 61 19.92 9.49 2.43
N LEU A 62 19.12 9.18 1.40
CA LEU A 62 19.54 9.33 0.00
C LEU A 62 19.92 10.78 -0.33
N ARG A 63 19.15 11.77 0.15
CA ARG A 63 19.47 13.19 -0.02
C ARG A 63 20.79 13.58 0.64
N ILE A 64 21.14 12.98 1.78
CA ILE A 64 22.43 13.22 2.44
C ILE A 64 23.55 12.57 1.63
N ALA A 65 23.37 11.33 1.17
CA ALA A 65 24.35 10.62 0.35
C ALA A 65 24.61 11.33 -1.00
N GLU A 66 23.57 11.89 -1.61
CA GLU A 66 23.65 12.70 -2.83
C GLU A 66 24.46 13.97 -2.59
N LYS A 67 24.15 14.72 -1.52
CA LYS A 67 24.92 15.93 -1.14
C LYS A 67 26.39 15.63 -0.79
N ALA A 68 26.69 14.43 -0.30
CA ALA A 68 28.04 13.98 0.00
C ALA A 68 28.80 13.45 -1.23
N GLY A 69 28.16 13.39 -2.42
CA GLY A 69 28.76 12.85 -3.65
C GLY A 69 28.92 11.32 -3.66
N ILE A 70 28.35 10.62 -2.68
CA ILE A 70 28.41 9.15 -2.57
C ILE A 70 27.62 8.50 -3.70
N VAL A 71 26.46 9.08 -4.04
CA VAL A 71 25.61 8.59 -5.13
C VAL A 71 26.32 8.72 -6.48
N ASP A 72 27.01 9.84 -6.73
CA ASP A 72 27.79 10.05 -7.96
C ASP A 72 28.97 9.07 -8.08
N TRP A 73 29.65 8.79 -6.96
CA TRP A 73 30.72 7.80 -6.93
C TRP A 73 30.19 6.39 -7.24
N LEU A 74 29.07 6.02 -6.62
CA LEU A 74 28.42 4.73 -6.86
C LEU A 74 27.95 4.59 -8.31
N ALA A 75 27.39 5.65 -8.90
CA ALA A 75 26.98 5.69 -10.30
C ALA A 75 28.16 5.45 -11.25
N LYS A 76 29.31 6.11 -11.02
CA LYS A 76 30.54 5.89 -11.80
C LYS A 76 31.08 4.46 -11.66
N ALA A 77 31.05 3.92 -10.44
CA ALA A 77 31.50 2.55 -10.17
C ALA A 77 30.60 1.49 -10.84
N LEU A 78 29.29 1.72 -10.88
CA LEU A 78 28.32 0.81 -11.50
C LEU A 78 28.16 1.02 -13.01
N GLY A 79 28.60 2.16 -13.56
CA GLY A 79 28.63 2.45 -14.99
C GLY A 79 29.12 1.32 -15.91
N PRO A 80 30.28 0.66 -15.66
CA PRO A 80 30.74 -0.46 -16.50
C PRO A 80 29.83 -1.69 -16.45
N LEU A 81 29.15 -1.92 -15.32
CA LEU A 81 28.19 -3.01 -15.18
C LEU A 81 26.91 -2.73 -15.97
N PHE A 82 26.37 -1.51 -15.84
CA PHE A 82 25.17 -1.08 -16.57
C PHE A 82 25.38 -1.05 -18.08
N ARG A 83 26.56 -0.63 -18.56
CA ARG A 83 26.90 -0.67 -19.99
C ARG A 83 26.87 -2.08 -20.58
N ARG A 84 27.14 -3.10 -19.76
CA ARG A 84 27.16 -4.52 -20.18
C ARG A 84 25.77 -5.18 -20.09
N LEU A 85 24.95 -4.78 -19.11
CA LEU A 85 23.60 -5.33 -18.88
C LEU A 85 22.51 -4.59 -19.65
N MET A 86 22.66 -3.29 -19.88
CA MET A 86 21.70 -2.41 -20.54
C MET A 86 22.38 -1.63 -21.68
N PRO A 87 22.70 -2.30 -22.81
CA PRO A 87 23.41 -1.68 -23.94
C PRO A 87 22.59 -0.61 -24.68
N GLU A 88 21.27 -0.55 -24.44
CA GLU A 88 20.35 0.39 -25.11
C GLU A 88 20.26 1.76 -24.41
N VAL A 89 20.85 1.90 -23.21
CA VAL A 89 20.83 3.14 -22.45
C VAL A 89 22.08 3.97 -22.78
N PRO A 90 21.94 5.20 -23.33
CA PRO A 90 23.07 6.07 -23.64
C PRO A 90 23.91 6.34 -22.38
N ALA A 91 25.23 6.28 -22.52
CA ALA A 91 26.14 6.55 -21.41
C ALA A 91 26.11 8.06 -21.06
N GLY A 92 25.50 8.39 -19.92
CA GLY A 92 25.60 9.67 -19.24
C GLY A 92 26.70 9.67 -18.20
#